data_AF-A0A397SAT9-F1
#
_entry.id   AF-A0A397SAT9-F1
#
_cell.length_a   1.000
_cell.length_b   1.000
_cell.length_c   1.000
_cell.angle_alpha   90.00
_cell.angle_beta   90.00
_cell.angle_gamma   90.00
#
_symmetry.space_group_name_H-M   'P 1'
#
loop_
_entity.id
_entity.type
_entity.pdbx_description
1 polymer ?
#
loop_
_entity_poly.entity_id
_entity_poly.type
_entity_poly.pdbx_seq_one_letter_code
_entity_poly.pdbx_strand_id
1 'polypeptide(L)'
;MERTLFKMIPLISFHDIPSEEFCEKVMPYDELLPKKLRHELLTFYLAPEKLLRPLSSRYSFSINIDSVIINAQHMPLFSNWIDRKDEPLKKNPYKFNLILRASRDGGRAADFHVKCNDQGATIVVAKIKETDRVVGGYNPLDWKGNRGSKCTPDSFIFSFENYNDINTGIIGRVIQENMLYVVIIIMDQFLVITMVIAMI
;
A
#
# COMPACT_ATOMS: atom_id res chain seq x y z
N MET A 1 4.66 6.23 35.46
CA MET A 1 3.52 5.42 34.99
C MET A 1 3.16 5.78 33.54
N GLU A 2 2.98 7.07 33.23
CA GLU A 2 2.68 7.57 31.86
C GLU A 2 3.63 7.07 30.77
N ARG A 3 4.96 7.12 30.98
CA ARG A 3 5.94 6.66 29.98
C ARG A 3 5.80 5.20 29.54
N THR A 4 5.30 4.33 30.43
CA THR A 4 5.08 2.91 30.10
C THR A 4 3.80 2.75 29.29
N LEU A 5 2.74 3.47 29.68
CA LEU A 5 1.45 3.45 28.99
C LEU A 5 1.56 3.97 27.55
N PHE A 6 2.30 5.05 27.33
CA PHE A 6 2.54 5.59 25.98
C PHE A 6 3.22 4.59 25.03
N LYS A 7 4.03 3.65 25.54
CA LYS A 7 4.62 2.58 24.73
C LYS A 7 3.63 1.46 24.39
N MET A 8 2.58 1.30 25.20
CA MET A 8 1.56 0.27 25.02
C MET A 8 0.40 0.74 24.13
N ILE A 9 0.07 2.03 24.12
CA ILE A 9 -1.01 2.60 23.30
C ILE A 9 -0.91 2.21 21.81
N PRO A 10 0.26 2.25 21.15
CA PRO A 10 0.38 1.83 19.74
C PRO A 10 0.14 0.33 19.50
N LEU A 11 0.20 -0.50 20.56
CA LEU A 11 -0.02 -1.94 20.49
C LEU A 11 -1.50 -2.32 20.63
N ILE A 12 -2.37 -1.37 20.98
CA ILE A 12 -3.80 -1.59 21.17
C ILE A 12 -4.54 -1.22 19.89
N SER A 13 -5.25 -2.18 19.30
CA SER A 13 -6.10 -1.96 18.13
C SER A 13 -7.44 -1.37 18.52
N PHE A 14 -7.47 -0.09 18.93
CA PHE A 14 -8.69 0.56 19.41
C PHE A 14 -9.87 0.50 18.45
N HIS A 15 -9.64 0.41 17.14
CA HIS A 15 -10.70 0.40 16.12
C HIS A 15 -11.40 -0.97 16.00
N ASP A 16 -10.79 -2.02 16.56
CA ASP A 16 -11.34 -3.38 16.55
C ASP A 16 -12.23 -3.64 17.78
N ILE A 17 -12.28 -2.69 18.72
CA ILE A 17 -13.09 -2.77 19.93
C ILE A 17 -14.54 -2.41 19.55
N PRO A 18 -15.54 -3.25 19.87
CA PRO A 18 -16.95 -2.90 19.70
C PRO A 18 -17.28 -1.58 20.41
N SER A 19 -18.19 -0.77 19.86
CA SER A 19 -18.52 0.55 20.42
C SER A 19 -18.97 0.50 21.88
N GLU A 20 -19.75 -0.52 22.24
CA GLU A 20 -20.18 -0.79 23.62
C GLU A 20 -18.99 -1.04 24.54
N GLU A 21 -18.07 -1.92 24.13
CA GLU A 21 -16.86 -2.24 24.91
C GLU A 21 -15.88 -1.06 24.96
N PHE A 22 -15.83 -0.24 23.92
CA PHE A 22 -15.03 0.99 23.90
C PHE A 22 -15.54 1.98 24.95
N CYS A 23 -16.86 2.18 25.03
CA CYS A 23 -17.49 3.03 26.04
C CYS A 23 -17.27 2.52 27.47
N GLU A 24 -17.28 1.20 27.67
CA GLU A 24 -17.13 0.63 29.00
C GLU A 24 -15.67 0.52 29.45
N LYS A 25 -14.74 0.19 28.55
CA LYS A 25 -13.37 -0.21 28.91
C LYS A 25 -12.30 0.79 28.49
N VAL A 26 -12.55 1.64 27.50
CA VAL A 26 -11.55 2.59 26.98
C VAL A 26 -11.86 4.02 27.40
N MET A 27 -13.12 4.45 27.26
CA MET A 27 -13.57 5.80 27.62
C MET A 27 -13.27 6.20 29.08
N PRO A 28 -13.33 5.31 30.09
CA PRO A 28 -12.94 5.69 31.46
C PRO A 28 -11.48 6.14 31.62
N TYR A 29 -10.64 5.88 30.61
CA TYR A 29 -9.21 6.21 30.58
C TYR A 29 -8.87 7.23 29.49
N ASP A 30 -9.84 7.98 28.96
CA ASP A 30 -9.64 8.89 27.83
C ASP A 30 -8.56 9.96 28.08
N GLU A 31 -8.42 10.42 29.33
CA GLU A 31 -7.41 11.41 29.74
C GLU A 31 -5.97 10.89 29.58
N LEU A 32 -5.79 9.58 29.59
CA LEU A 32 -4.49 8.94 29.39
C LEU A 32 -4.10 8.79 27.91
N LEU A 33 -5.06 9.00 26.99
CA LEU A 33 -4.81 8.93 25.56
C LEU A 33 -4.25 10.27 25.04
N PRO A 34 -3.29 10.23 24.10
CA PRO A 34 -2.86 11.44 23.40
C PRO A 34 -4.07 12.17 22.79
N LYS A 35 -4.18 13.49 22.99
CA LYS A 35 -5.33 14.32 22.54
C LYS A 35 -5.73 14.07 21.08
N LYS A 36 -4.73 13.90 20.19
CA LYS A 36 -4.94 13.60 18.77
C LYS A 36 -5.62 12.24 18.58
N LEU A 37 -5.08 11.19 19.22
CA LEU A 37 -5.63 9.84 19.16
C LEU A 37 -7.06 9.80 19.72
N ARG A 38 -7.30 10.46 20.86
CA ARG A 38 -8.64 10.57 21.45
C ARG A 38 -9.64 11.18 20.47
N HIS A 39 -9.28 12.29 19.81
CA HIS A 39 -10.15 12.95 18.85
C HIS A 39 -10.46 12.05 17.64
N GLU A 40 -9.46 11.33 17.13
CA GLU A 40 -9.63 10.36 16.05
C GLU A 40 -10.58 9.22 16.44
N LEU A 41 -10.39 8.61 17.62
CA LEU A 41 -11.25 7.52 18.11
C LEU A 41 -12.69 7.98 18.37
N LEU A 42 -12.88 9.13 19.01
CA LEU A 42 -14.22 9.68 19.24
C LEU A 42 -14.94 9.96 17.92
N THR A 43 -14.23 10.48 16.92
CA THR A 43 -14.83 10.76 15.62
C THR A 43 -15.19 9.48 14.88
N PHE A 44 -14.36 8.43 14.99
CA PHE A 44 -14.66 7.09 14.46
C PHE A 44 -15.94 6.48 15.04
N TYR A 45 -16.15 6.55 16.36
CA TYR A 45 -17.32 5.94 17.00
C TYR A 45 -18.60 6.81 16.93
N LEU A 46 -18.48 8.14 16.93
CA LEU A 46 -19.63 9.04 17.06
C LEU A 46 -20.12 9.64 15.74
N ALA A 47 -19.21 9.82 14.77
CA ALA A 47 -19.53 10.48 13.50
C ALA A 47 -18.63 9.94 12.36
N PRO A 48 -18.71 8.64 12.05
CA PRO A 48 -17.87 8.02 11.03
C PRO A 48 -18.03 8.69 9.65
N GLU A 49 -19.19 9.27 9.36
CA GLU A 49 -19.48 10.01 8.12
C GLU A 49 -18.74 11.36 8.01
N LYS A 50 -18.29 11.95 9.12
CA LYS A 50 -17.47 13.17 9.12
C LYS A 50 -16.00 12.91 8.80
N LEU A 51 -15.61 11.64 8.73
CA LEU A 51 -14.28 11.26 8.27
C LEU A 51 -14.23 11.45 6.74
N LEU A 52 -13.93 12.68 6.31
CA LEU A 52 -13.58 13.03 4.91
C LEU A 52 -12.31 12.33 4.39
N ARG A 53 -11.80 11.35 5.14
CA ARG A 53 -10.67 10.51 4.81
C ARG A 53 -11.18 9.08 4.92
N PRO A 54 -10.80 8.18 4.00
CA PRO A 54 -10.93 6.77 4.27
C PRO A 54 -9.97 6.46 5.43
N LEU A 55 -10.43 6.69 6.67
CA LEU A 55 -9.84 6.11 7.85
C LEU A 55 -10.04 4.64 7.66
N SER A 56 -9.02 4.04 7.04
CA SER A 56 -8.57 2.67 7.21
C SER A 56 -9.57 1.92 8.06
N SER A 57 -10.69 1.50 7.46
CA SER A 57 -11.47 0.44 8.05
C SER A 57 -10.49 -0.70 7.92
N ARG A 58 -9.72 -0.92 8.99
CA ARG A 58 -8.83 -2.06 9.11
C ARG A 58 -9.76 -3.24 9.24
N TYR A 59 -10.36 -3.64 8.12
CA TYR A 59 -10.61 -5.05 7.90
C TYR A 59 -9.29 -5.71 8.25
N SER A 60 -9.31 -6.47 9.35
CA SER A 60 -8.19 -7.22 9.90
C SER A 60 -7.74 -8.23 8.86
N PHE A 61 -7.00 -7.71 7.90
CA PHE A 61 -6.14 -8.45 7.03
C PHE A 61 -4.88 -8.62 7.85
N SER A 62 -4.75 -9.74 8.55
CA SER A 62 -3.45 -10.29 8.90
C SER A 62 -2.72 -10.73 7.63
N ILE A 63 -2.59 -9.82 6.65
CA ILE A 63 -1.75 -10.01 5.48
C ILE A 63 -0.33 -9.74 6.00
N ASN A 64 0.36 -10.84 6.31
CA ASN A 64 1.79 -10.80 6.52
C ASN A 64 2.45 -10.48 5.16
N ILE A 65 2.79 -9.21 4.95
CA ILE A 65 3.50 -8.76 3.77
C ILE A 65 4.99 -8.77 4.11
N ASP A 66 5.73 -9.64 3.45
CA ASP A 66 7.19 -9.58 3.46
C ASP A 66 7.65 -8.35 2.64
N SER A 67 7.49 -7.14 3.19
CA SER A 67 7.91 -5.87 2.56
C SER A 67 8.53 -4.92 3.59
N VAL A 68 9.52 -4.15 3.13
CA VAL A 68 10.15 -3.06 3.90
C VAL A 68 9.65 -1.68 3.45
N ILE A 69 8.93 -1.60 2.32
CA ILE A 69 8.54 -0.33 1.69
C ILE A 69 7.03 -0.09 1.79
N ILE A 70 6.21 -1.13 1.78
CA ILE A 70 4.76 -1.00 1.89
C ILE A 70 4.23 -1.90 2.99
N ASN A 71 3.03 -1.57 3.47
CA ASN A 71 2.37 -2.26 4.57
C ASN A 71 0.96 -2.73 4.16
N ALA A 72 0.24 -3.35 5.09
CA ALA A 72 -1.09 -3.91 4.85
C ALA A 72 -2.12 -2.89 4.34
N GLN A 73 -1.96 -1.60 4.64
CA GLN A 73 -2.87 -0.54 4.20
C GLN A 73 -2.77 -0.26 2.69
N HIS A 74 -1.63 -0.60 2.06
CA HIS A 74 -1.44 -0.40 0.63
C HIS A 74 -2.21 -1.43 -0.20
N MET A 75 -2.44 -2.63 0.33
CA MET A 75 -3.08 -3.73 -0.40
C MET A 75 -4.49 -3.35 -0.88
N PRO A 76 -5.44 -2.93 -0.01
CA PRO A 76 -6.77 -2.54 -0.48
C PRO A 76 -6.72 -1.32 -1.40
N LEU A 77 -5.80 -0.37 -1.17
CA LEU A 77 -5.62 0.79 -2.05
C LEU A 77 -5.21 0.36 -3.47
N PHE A 78 -4.21 -0.51 -3.60
CA PHE A 78 -3.79 -1.06 -4.88
C PHE A 78 -4.90 -1.87 -5.55
N SER A 79 -5.65 -2.67 -4.79
CA SER A 79 -6.80 -3.39 -5.32
C SER A 79 -7.87 -2.45 -5.88
N ASN A 80 -8.18 -1.36 -5.17
CA ASN A 80 -9.08 -0.31 -5.64
C ASN A 80 -8.57 0.36 -6.92
N TRP A 81 -7.26 0.65 -6.98
CA TRP A 81 -6.63 1.20 -8.18
C TRP A 81 -6.64 0.22 -9.36
N ILE A 82 -6.58 -1.08 -9.14
CA ILE A 82 -6.67 -2.05 -10.24
C ILE A 82 -8.11 -2.19 -10.72
N ASP A 83 -9.05 -2.33 -9.80
CA ASP A 83 -10.48 -2.47 -10.09
C ASP A 83 -11.16 -1.18 -10.56
N ARG A 84 -10.46 -0.03 -10.48
CA ARG A 84 -11.01 1.31 -10.74
C ARG A 84 -12.23 1.62 -9.84
N LYS A 85 -12.14 1.26 -8.55
CA LYS A 85 -13.18 1.50 -7.54
C LYS A 85 -12.74 2.59 -6.57
N ASP A 86 -13.67 3.47 -6.22
CA ASP A 86 -13.45 4.52 -5.22
C ASP A 86 -13.86 4.08 -3.80
N GLU A 87 -14.69 3.04 -3.69
CA GLU A 87 -15.16 2.54 -2.40
C GLU A 87 -14.20 1.51 -1.77
N PRO A 88 -14.04 1.50 -0.43
CA PRO A 88 -13.26 0.48 0.26
C PRO A 88 -13.82 -0.93 -0.01
N LEU A 89 -12.98 -1.84 -0.50
CA LEU A 89 -13.37 -3.23 -0.70
C LEU A 89 -13.63 -3.93 0.64
N LYS A 90 -14.81 -4.56 0.78
CA LYS A 90 -15.17 -5.42 1.94
C LYS A 90 -14.21 -6.60 2.11
N LYS A 91 -13.67 -7.11 1.00
CA LYS A 91 -12.65 -8.16 0.94
C LYS A 91 -11.69 -7.85 -0.19
N ASN A 92 -10.38 -7.97 0.05
CA ASN A 92 -9.39 -7.84 -1.01
C ASN A 92 -9.48 -9.08 -1.94
N PRO A 93 -9.79 -8.90 -3.24
CA PRO A 93 -9.92 -10.04 -4.16
C PRO A 93 -8.56 -10.62 -4.56
N TYR A 94 -7.46 -9.92 -4.27
CA TYR A 94 -6.13 -10.30 -4.73
C TYR A 94 -5.24 -10.82 -3.62
N LYS A 95 -4.41 -11.82 -3.96
CA LYS A 95 -3.29 -12.23 -3.12
C LYS A 95 -1.99 -11.61 -3.63
N PHE A 96 -1.46 -10.70 -2.84
CA PHE A 96 -0.18 -10.03 -3.10
C PHE A 96 0.98 -10.90 -2.61
N ASN A 97 1.80 -11.42 -3.53
CA ASN A 97 2.99 -12.23 -3.21
C ASN A 97 4.28 -11.50 -3.62
N LEU A 98 5.21 -11.29 -2.69
CA LEU A 98 6.53 -10.76 -3.01
C LEU A 98 7.28 -11.73 -3.94
N ILE A 99 7.64 -11.29 -5.15
CA ILE A 99 8.44 -12.09 -6.09
C ILE A 99 9.90 -11.64 -6.14
N LEU A 100 10.16 -10.33 -6.08
CA LEU A 100 11.52 -9.78 -6.13
C LEU A 100 11.70 -8.62 -5.16
N ARG A 101 12.79 -8.66 -4.40
CA ARG A 101 13.28 -7.55 -3.58
C ARG A 101 14.74 -7.31 -3.91
N ALA A 102 15.07 -6.11 -4.42
CA ALA A 102 16.43 -5.81 -4.89
C ALA A 102 17.52 -6.05 -3.82
N SER A 103 17.24 -5.73 -2.54
CA SER A 103 18.17 -5.94 -1.43
C SER A 103 18.39 -7.40 -1.03
N ARG A 104 17.51 -8.32 -1.46
CA ARG A 104 17.61 -9.77 -1.20
C ARG A 104 18.06 -10.54 -2.44
N ASP A 105 17.52 -10.15 -3.58
CA ASP A 105 17.51 -10.96 -4.81
C ASP A 105 18.42 -10.41 -5.91
N GLY A 106 19.02 -9.23 -5.71
CA GLY A 106 19.74 -8.50 -6.75
C GLY A 106 18.85 -7.50 -7.47
N GLY A 107 19.46 -6.41 -7.93
CA GLY A 107 18.78 -5.28 -8.58
C GLY A 107 19.06 -5.18 -10.08
N ARG A 108 19.61 -6.23 -10.71
CA ARG A 108 19.93 -6.20 -12.14
C ARG A 108 18.69 -6.56 -12.96
N ALA A 109 18.62 -6.07 -14.19
CA ALA A 109 17.56 -6.46 -15.13
C ALA A 109 17.47 -7.98 -15.34
N ALA A 110 18.61 -8.69 -15.27
CA ALA A 110 18.64 -10.14 -15.33
C ALA A 110 17.90 -10.78 -14.14
N ASP A 111 18.12 -10.29 -12.92
CA ASP A 111 17.45 -10.77 -11.71
C ASP A 111 15.93 -10.55 -11.82
N PHE A 112 15.54 -9.39 -12.36
CA PHE A 112 14.15 -9.08 -12.66
C PHE A 112 13.54 -10.09 -13.63
N HIS A 113 14.17 -10.34 -14.78
CA HIS A 113 13.62 -11.28 -15.76
C HIS A 113 13.60 -12.73 -15.27
N VAL A 114 14.55 -13.14 -14.42
CA VAL A 114 14.55 -14.48 -13.80
C VAL A 114 13.32 -14.67 -12.90
N LYS A 115 12.90 -13.62 -12.17
CA LYS A 115 11.83 -13.73 -11.18
C LYS A 115 10.45 -13.27 -11.66
N CYS A 116 10.40 -12.32 -12.57
CA CYS A 116 9.17 -11.60 -12.95
C CYS A 116 8.59 -12.03 -14.30
N ASN A 117 9.36 -12.73 -15.14
CA ASN A 117 8.80 -13.33 -16.35
C ASN A 117 7.83 -14.47 -15.98
N ASP A 118 6.79 -14.67 -16.79
CA ASP A 118 5.74 -15.68 -16.57
C ASP A 118 4.95 -15.52 -15.25
N GLN A 119 5.04 -14.37 -14.57
CA GLN A 119 4.29 -14.08 -13.33
C GLN A 119 2.93 -13.40 -13.58
N GLY A 120 2.66 -12.97 -14.81
CA GLY A 120 1.43 -12.24 -15.16
C GLY A 120 1.44 -10.81 -14.61
N ALA A 121 0.32 -10.40 -14.01
CA ALA A 121 0.12 -9.05 -13.51
C ALA A 121 1.00 -8.76 -12.28
N THR A 122 1.67 -7.60 -12.30
CA THR A 122 2.65 -7.23 -11.27
C THR A 122 2.56 -5.77 -10.87
N ILE A 123 2.81 -5.48 -9.59
CA ILE A 123 3.06 -4.14 -9.09
C ILE A 123 4.54 -4.01 -8.77
N VAL A 124 5.17 -2.96 -9.28
CA VAL A 124 6.54 -2.58 -8.95
C VAL A 124 6.50 -1.36 -8.04
N VAL A 125 7.26 -1.41 -6.95
CA VAL A 125 7.38 -0.36 -5.94
C VAL A 125 8.84 -0.02 -5.75
N ALA A 126 9.18 1.26 -5.79
CA ALA A 126 10.54 1.78 -5.75
C ALA A 126 10.65 2.90 -4.72
N LYS A 127 11.46 2.71 -3.67
CA LYS A 127 11.77 3.78 -2.70
C LYS A 127 12.87 4.69 -3.24
N ILE A 128 12.64 6.01 -3.21
CA ILE A 128 13.65 7.00 -3.56
C ILE A 128 14.63 7.11 -2.38
N LYS A 129 15.93 6.91 -2.67
CA LYS A 129 17.00 6.91 -1.68
C LYS A 129 16.97 8.18 -0.82
N GLU A 130 17.19 8.03 0.49
CA GLU A 130 17.25 9.14 1.47
C GLU A 130 15.95 9.97 1.58
N THR A 131 14.82 9.45 1.09
CA THR A 131 13.51 10.08 1.25
C THR A 131 12.47 9.07 1.69
N ASP A 132 11.32 9.57 2.14
CA ASP A 132 10.11 8.76 2.36
C ASP A 132 9.22 8.67 1.11
N ARG A 133 9.74 9.09 -0.04
CA ARG A 133 9.01 9.05 -1.30
C ARG A 133 9.13 7.69 -1.95
N VAL A 134 8.02 7.23 -2.50
CA VAL A 134 7.95 5.99 -3.28
C VAL A 134 7.31 6.28 -4.61
N VAL A 135 7.83 5.66 -5.66
CA VAL A 135 7.23 5.63 -6.99
C VAL A 135 6.99 4.20 -7.40
N GLY A 136 6.09 3.97 -8.33
CA GLY A 136 5.80 2.62 -8.79
C GLY A 136 4.85 2.59 -9.96
N GLY A 137 4.43 1.38 -10.30
CA GLY A 137 3.36 1.18 -11.24
C GLY A 137 2.90 -0.27 -11.30
N TYR A 138 1.72 -0.43 -11.88
CA TYR A 138 1.10 -1.70 -12.15
C TYR A 138 1.19 -2.01 -13.63
N ASN A 139 1.60 -3.22 -13.93
CA ASN A 139 1.59 -3.79 -15.27
C ASN A 139 0.70 -5.04 -15.26
N PRO A 140 -0.45 -5.05 -15.96
CA PRO A 140 -1.34 -6.21 -16.04
C PRO A 140 -0.82 -7.31 -16.97
N LEU A 141 0.19 -7.01 -17.79
CA LEU A 141 0.73 -7.95 -18.78
C LEU A 141 2.01 -8.60 -18.27
N ASP A 142 2.24 -9.84 -18.70
CA ASP A 142 3.48 -10.55 -18.38
C ASP A 142 4.73 -9.84 -18.94
N TRP A 143 5.87 -9.98 -18.26
CA TRP A 143 7.15 -9.40 -18.67
C TRP A 143 7.90 -10.18 -19.76
N LYS A 144 7.52 -11.43 -20.01
CA LYS A 144 8.09 -12.26 -21.07
C LYS A 144 7.67 -11.80 -22.45
N GLY A 145 8.58 -11.87 -23.40
CA GLY A 145 8.32 -11.59 -24.80
C GLY A 145 9.46 -10.82 -25.45
N ASN A 146 9.25 -10.43 -26.71
CA ASN A 146 10.22 -9.63 -27.44
C ASN A 146 10.44 -8.26 -26.79
N ARG A 147 11.63 -7.68 -27.01
CA ARG A 147 12.10 -6.39 -26.46
C ARG A 147 11.30 -5.15 -26.92
N GLY A 148 10.06 -5.33 -27.35
CA GLY A 148 9.14 -4.26 -27.73
C GLY A 148 8.25 -3.84 -26.57
N SER A 149 7.73 -2.61 -26.64
CA SER A 149 6.70 -2.16 -25.70
C SER A 149 5.39 -2.91 -25.94
N LYS A 150 4.71 -3.30 -24.86
CA LYS A 150 3.34 -3.80 -24.90
C LYS A 150 2.38 -2.64 -24.63
N CYS A 151 1.16 -2.72 -25.14
CA CYS A 151 0.13 -1.70 -24.92
C CYS A 151 -0.99 -2.28 -24.08
N THR A 152 -1.42 -1.53 -23.06
CA THR A 152 -2.61 -1.84 -22.27
C THR A 152 -3.12 -0.56 -21.61
N PRO A 153 -4.43 -0.26 -21.67
CA PRO A 153 -5.02 0.88 -20.98
C PRO A 153 -5.16 0.66 -19.46
N ASP A 154 -4.89 -0.56 -18.98
CA ASP A 154 -5.06 -0.95 -17.58
C ASP A 154 -3.78 -0.78 -16.75
N SER A 155 -2.67 -0.38 -17.38
CA SER A 155 -1.46 0.04 -16.66
C SER A 155 -1.68 1.38 -15.95
N PHE A 156 -1.02 1.55 -14.81
CA PHE A 156 -0.95 2.84 -14.14
C PHE A 156 0.41 3.01 -13.44
N ILE A 157 0.79 4.26 -13.26
CA ILE A 157 1.91 4.65 -12.39
C ILE A 157 1.36 5.31 -11.13
N PHE A 158 2.15 5.31 -10.07
CA PHE A 158 1.80 6.01 -8.85
C PHE A 158 3.01 6.58 -8.14
N SER A 159 2.75 7.52 -7.24
CA SER A 159 3.71 8.02 -6.28
C SER A 159 3.08 8.23 -4.91
N PHE A 160 3.90 8.14 -3.88
CA PHE A 160 3.58 8.54 -2.51
C PHE A 160 4.64 9.54 -2.05
N GLU A 161 4.21 10.67 -1.50
CA GLU A 161 5.14 11.62 -0.89
C GLU A 161 5.69 11.08 0.44
N ASN A 162 4.88 10.31 1.16
CA ASN A 162 5.29 9.54 2.33
C ASN A 162 4.71 8.13 2.24
N TYR A 163 5.57 7.13 2.04
CA TYR A 163 5.15 5.73 1.89
C TYR A 163 4.47 5.14 3.16
N ASN A 164 4.59 5.79 4.31
CA ASN A 164 3.85 5.38 5.52
C ASN A 164 2.44 6.00 5.59
N ASP A 165 2.10 6.95 4.72
CA ASP A 165 0.80 7.59 4.66
C ASP A 165 0.16 7.39 3.28
N ILE A 166 -0.73 6.40 3.19
CA ILE A 166 -1.44 6.04 1.96
C ILE A 166 -2.27 7.19 1.37
N ASN A 167 -2.62 8.22 2.17
CA ASN A 167 -3.37 9.38 1.69
C ASN A 167 -2.52 10.32 0.82
N THR A 168 -1.20 10.15 0.82
CA THR A 168 -0.28 10.88 -0.06
C THR A 168 -0.16 10.26 -1.45
N GLY A 169 -0.90 9.17 -1.70
CA GLY A 169 -0.88 8.43 -2.95
C GLY A 169 -1.52 9.20 -4.11
N ILE A 170 -0.79 9.34 -5.20
CA ILE A 170 -1.28 9.89 -6.47
C ILE A 170 -1.12 8.81 -7.54
N ILE A 171 -2.17 8.63 -8.36
CA ILE A 171 -2.19 7.65 -9.45
C ILE A 171 -2.28 8.38 -10.80
N GLY A 172 -1.48 7.93 -11.76
CA GLY A 172 -1.52 8.35 -13.16
C GLY A 172 -1.92 7.18 -14.06
N ARG A 173 -2.93 7.38 -14.91
CA ARG A 173 -3.44 6.36 -15.85
C ARG A 173 -3.18 6.75 -17.29
N VAL A 174 -3.19 5.73 -18.14
CA VAL A 174 -3.21 5.89 -19.59
C VAL A 174 -4.54 6.52 -20.03
N ILE A 175 -4.46 7.58 -20.85
CA ILE A 175 -5.62 8.32 -21.36
C ILE A 175 -6.01 7.88 -22.78
N GLN A 176 -5.07 7.31 -23.56
CA GLN A 176 -5.28 6.90 -24.95
C GLN A 176 -4.81 5.46 -25.22
N GLU A 177 -5.66 4.69 -25.89
CA GLU A 177 -5.45 3.26 -26.19
C GLU A 177 -4.30 2.99 -27.19
N ASN A 178 -3.84 4.02 -27.92
CA ASN A 178 -2.86 3.90 -29.01
C ASN A 178 -1.43 4.33 -28.67
N MET A 179 -1.09 4.56 -27.39
CA MET A 179 0.29 4.87 -27.00
C MET A 179 0.96 3.71 -26.25
N LEU A 180 2.24 3.50 -26.58
CA LEU A 180 3.14 2.50 -25.99
C LEU A 180 3.47 2.93 -24.56
N TYR A 181 2.98 2.20 -23.55
CA TYR A 181 3.35 2.43 -22.16
C TYR A 181 3.82 1.13 -21.53
N VAL A 182 5.13 1.05 -21.26
CA VAL A 182 5.65 0.15 -20.24
C VAL A 182 6.09 1.03 -19.08
N VAL A 183 5.67 0.65 -17.87
CA VAL A 183 6.26 1.17 -16.63
C VAL A 183 7.69 0.67 -16.56
N ILE A 184 8.63 1.39 -17.19
CA ILE A 184 10.06 1.11 -17.06
C ILE A 184 10.52 1.84 -15.79
N ILE A 185 10.65 1.12 -14.68
CA ILE A 185 11.49 1.60 -13.59
C ILE A 185 12.93 1.35 -14.01
N ILE A 186 13.60 2.40 -14.47
CA ILE A 186 15.03 2.38 -14.79
C ILE A 186 15.79 2.13 -13.48
N MET A 187 16.29 0.91 -13.30
CA MET A 187 17.03 0.49 -12.10
C MET A 187 18.46 1.07 -12.03
N ASP A 188 18.91 1.82 -13.04
CA ASP A 188 20.34 2.06 -13.27
C ASP A 188 20.91 3.38 -12.72
N GLN A 189 20.11 4.22 -12.03
CA GLN A 189 20.60 5.54 -11.55
C GLN A 189 20.17 5.91 -10.12
N PHE A 190 19.31 5.13 -9.48
CA PHE A 190 18.87 5.38 -8.11
C PHE A 190 19.11 4.13 -7.29
N LEU A 191 19.61 4.28 -6.07
CA LEU A 191 19.74 3.18 -5.12
C LEU A 191 18.31 2.80 -4.66
N VAL A 192 17.56 2.14 -5.53
CA VAL A 192 16.15 1.82 -5.35
C VAL A 192 16.06 0.48 -4.66
N ILE A 193 15.49 0.46 -3.45
CA ILE A 193 14.92 -0.80 -2.97
C ILE A 193 13.68 -1.01 -3.84
N THR A 194 13.78 -1.91 -4.82
CA THR A 194 12.66 -2.28 -5.68
C THR A 194 11.99 -3.50 -5.11
N MET A 195 10.68 -3.44 -4.97
CA MET A 195 9.84 -4.55 -4.60
C MET A 195 8.84 -4.83 -5.72
N VAL A 196 8.78 -6.08 -6.17
CA VAL A 196 7.79 -6.51 -7.16
C VAL A 196 6.85 -7.52 -6.51
N ILE A 197 5.55 -7.30 -6.67
CA ILE A 197 4.51 -8.17 -6.17
C ILE A 197 3.76 -8.78 -7.34
N ALA A 198 3.68 -10.11 -7.39
CA ALA A 198 2.77 -10.82 -8.27
C ALA A 198 1.39 -10.94 -7.62
N MET A 199 0.36 -10.80 -8.44
CA MET A 199 -1.02 -11.00 -8.06
C MET A 199 -1.48 -12.36 -8.57
N ILE A 200 -1.89 -13.24 -7.65
CA ILE A 200 -2.48 -14.56 -7.96
C ILE A 200 -3.92 -14.55 -7.47
#